data_AF-A0A3D1DMW9-F1
#
_entry.id   AF-A0A3D1DMW9-F1
#
_cell.length_a   1.000
_cell.length_b   1.000
_cell.length_c   1.000
_cell.angle_alpha   90.00
_cell.angle_beta   90.00
_cell.angle_gamma   90.00
#
_symmetry.space_group_name_H-M   'P 1'
#
loop_
_entity.id
_entity.type
_entity.pdbx_description
1 polymer ?
#
loop_
_entity_poly.entity_id
_entity_poly.type
_entity_poly.pdbx_seq_one_letter_code
_entity_poly.pdbx_strand_id
1 'polypeptide(L)' 'GSRVDRHETIGEGHMGLDPFGNILNDPLSAELPMYLETPKGDRDDRTLDAVNLETLRSLLN' A
#
# COMPACT_ATOMS: atom_id res chain seq x y z
N GLY A 1 9.59 -11.79 12.25
CA GLY A 1 9.00 -12.08 10.94
C GLY A 1 8.92 -13.58 10.75
N SER A 2 7.76 -14.10 10.35
CA SER A 2 7.45 -15.54 10.31
C SER A 2 8.24 -16.34 9.24
N ARG A 3 9.12 -15.72 8.45
CA ARG A 3 9.70 -16.28 7.20
C ARG A 3 8.60 -16.76 6.24
N VAL A 4 7.42 -16.15 6.31
CA VAL A 4 6.29 -16.44 5.42
C VAL A 4 5.97 -15.17 4.66
N ASP A 5 5.78 -15.33 3.36
CA ASP A 5 5.40 -14.27 2.43
C ASP A 5 3.87 -14.09 2.47
N ARG A 6 3.39 -13.25 3.41
CA ARG A 6 1.97 -12.89 3.54
C ARG A 6 1.82 -11.40 3.41
N HIS A 7 1.28 -10.97 2.28
CA HIS A 7 0.88 -9.59 2.05
C HIS A 7 -0.50 -9.32 2.64
N GLU A 8 -0.75 -8.06 2.98
CA GLU A 8 -1.97 -7.58 3.61
C GLU A 8 -2.39 -6.26 2.94
N THR A 9 -3.63 -5.85 3.13
CA THR A 9 -4.14 -4.54 2.67
C THR A 9 -3.27 -3.40 3.23
N ILE A 10 -3.10 -2.32 2.48
CA ILE A 10 -2.26 -1.18 2.90
C ILE A 10 -2.79 -0.61 4.23
N GLY A 11 -1.91 -0.58 5.24
CA GLY A 11 -2.23 -0.08 6.58
C GLY A 11 -2.92 -1.08 7.53
N GLU A 12 -3.35 -2.24 7.04
CA GLU A 12 -4.02 -3.26 7.88
C GLU A 12 -3.05 -4.26 8.49
N GLY A 13 -1.80 -4.29 8.00
CA GLY A 13 -0.76 -5.15 8.54
C GLY A 13 0.18 -4.50 9.53
N HIS A 14 1.14 -5.28 10.00
CA HIS A 14 2.05 -4.91 11.08
C HIS A 14 2.97 -3.70 10.80
N MET A 15 3.11 -3.30 9.52
CA MET A 15 3.91 -2.15 9.12
C MET A 15 3.19 -0.81 9.31
N GLY A 16 1.85 -0.81 9.40
CA GLY A 16 1.07 0.43 9.40
C GLY A 16 1.20 1.22 8.08
N LEU A 17 1.00 2.54 8.15
CA LEU A 17 1.04 3.44 6.98
C LEU A 17 2.38 4.19 6.82
N ASP A 18 3.11 4.43 7.91
CA ASP A 18 4.31 5.28 7.91
C ASP A 18 5.37 4.86 6.88
N PRO A 19 5.70 3.56 6.69
CA PRO A 19 6.69 3.16 5.70
C PRO A 19 6.28 3.49 4.26
N PHE A 20 4.99 3.43 3.94
CA PHE A 20 4.48 3.78 2.62
C PHE A 20 4.59 5.29 2.38
N GLY A 21 4.24 6.11 3.38
CA GLY A 21 4.42 7.56 3.31
C GLY A 21 5.88 7.94 3.09
N ASN A 22 6.82 7.27 3.77
CA ASN A 22 8.25 7.53 3.58
C ASN A 22 8.72 7.26 2.15
N ILE A 23 8.32 6.15 1.54
CA ILE A 23 8.73 5.78 0.17
C ILE A 23 8.02 6.65 -0.88
N LEU A 24 6.73 6.92 -0.71
CA LEU A 24 5.96 7.71 -1.67
C LEU A 24 6.43 9.17 -1.75
N ASN A 25 6.96 9.72 -0.66
CA ASN A 25 7.45 11.09 -0.60
C ASN A 25 8.98 11.20 -0.73
N ASP A 26 9.71 10.09 -0.94
CA ASP A 26 11.16 10.13 -1.16
C ASP A 26 11.46 10.58 -2.60
N PRO A 27 12.22 11.69 -2.81
CA PRO A 27 12.60 12.16 -4.13
C PRO A 27 13.31 11.10 -4.99
N LEU A 28 14.00 10.14 -4.38
CA LEU A 28 14.73 9.09 -5.11
C LEU A 28 13.79 8.05 -5.75
N SER A 29 12.55 7.91 -5.25
CA SER A 29 11.54 6.99 -5.79
C SER A 29 10.43 7.68 -6.57
N ALA A 30 10.48 9.01 -6.74
CA ALA A 30 9.42 9.79 -7.37
C ALA A 30 9.06 9.35 -8.80
N GLU A 31 10.04 8.84 -9.57
CA GLU A 31 9.85 8.39 -10.95
C GLU A 31 9.72 6.86 -11.08
N LEU A 32 9.80 6.12 -9.96
CA LEU A 32 9.77 4.66 -9.99
C LEU A 32 8.32 4.15 -10.05
N PRO A 33 8.00 3.22 -10.97
CA PRO A 33 6.70 2.55 -10.94
C PRO A 33 6.59 1.65 -9.70
N MET A 34 5.43 1.68 -9.05
CA MET A 34 5.12 0.84 -7.89
C MET A 34 3.94 -0.08 -8.19
N TYR A 35 4.08 -1.37 -7.86
CA TYR A 35 3.06 -2.39 -8.10
C TYR A 35 2.37 -2.81 -6.79
N LEU A 36 1.04 -2.93 -6.83
CA LEU A 36 0.25 -3.45 -5.70
C LEU A 36 0.06 -4.96 -5.81
N GLU A 37 0.89 -5.68 -5.07
CA GLU A 37 0.83 -7.15 -4.91
C GLU A 37 0.11 -7.58 -3.63
N THR A 38 -0.81 -6.72 -3.15
CA THR A 38 -1.70 -7.03 -2.02
C THR A 38 -2.75 -8.07 -2.41
N PRO A 39 -3.35 -8.78 -1.44
CA PRO A 39 -4.50 -9.65 -1.70
C PRO A 39 -5.60 -8.93 -2.50
N LYS A 40 -6.21 -9.65 -3.45
CA LYS A 40 -7.28 -9.14 -4.29
C LYS A 40 -8.64 -9.52 -3.71
N GLY A 41 -9.65 -8.70 -3.99
CA GLY A 41 -11.02 -8.89 -3.51
C GLY A 41 -11.79 -7.59 -3.50
N ASP A 42 -12.99 -7.64 -2.94
CA ASP A 42 -13.91 -6.50 -2.84
C ASP A 42 -14.31 -6.22 -1.38
N ARG A 43 -14.57 -4.96 -1.07
CA ARG A 43 -15.10 -4.47 0.21
C ARG A 43 -16.06 -3.31 -0.07
N ASP A 44 -17.27 -3.40 0.45
CA ASP A 44 -18.30 -2.36 0.30
C ASP A 44 -18.46 -1.88 -1.17
N ASP A 45 -18.62 -2.84 -2.09
CA ASP A 45 -18.76 -2.61 -3.54
C ASP A 45 -17.54 -1.94 -4.23
N ARG A 46 -16.37 -1.96 -3.58
CA ARG A 46 -15.10 -1.44 -4.12
C ARG A 46 -14.03 -2.52 -4.15
N THR A 47 -13.19 -2.51 -5.18
CA THR A 47 -12.01 -3.39 -5.21
C THR A 47 -11.01 -2.96 -4.14
N LEU A 48 -10.34 -3.92 -3.50
CA LEU A 48 -9.26 -3.63 -2.55
C LEU A 48 -8.12 -2.85 -3.22
N ASP A 49 -7.89 -3.04 -4.52
CA ASP A 49 -6.92 -2.24 -5.27
C ASP A 49 -7.31 -0.75 -5.33
N ALA A 50 -8.60 -0.45 -5.53
CA ALA A 50 -9.09 0.92 -5.51
C ALA A 50 -8.99 1.55 -4.11
N VAL A 51 -9.28 0.77 -3.06
CA VAL A 51 -9.13 1.21 -1.66
C VAL A 51 -7.67 1.47 -1.32
N ASN A 52 -6.76 0.54 -1.63
CA ASN A 52 -5.32 0.68 -1.39
C ASN A 52 -4.74 1.89 -2.14
N LEU A 53 -5.14 2.10 -3.40
CA LEU A 53 -4.65 3.23 -4.18
C LEU A 53 -5.13 4.57 -3.63
N GLU A 54 -6.38 4.65 -3.13
CA GLU A 54 -6.89 5.85 -2.46
C GLU A 54 -6.11 6.14 -1.17
N THR A 55 -5.89 5.12 -0.34
CA THR A 55 -5.08 5.24 0.88
C THR A 55 -3.66 5.71 0.57
N LEU A 56 -2.99 5.15 -0.43
CA LEU A 56 -1.64 5.59 -0.80
C LEU A 56 -1.60 7.03 -1.31
N ARG A 57 -2.60 7.43 -2.10
CA ARG A 57 -2.71 8.82 -2.60
C ARG A 57 -2.94 9.83 -1.48
N SER A 58 -3.62 9.46 -0.40
CA SER A 58 -3.83 10.36 0.73
C SER A 58 -2.57 10.61 1.57
N LEU A 59 -1.49 9.84 1.35
CA LEU A 59 -0.20 9.98 2.03
C LEU A 59 0.79 10.90 1.28
N LEU A 60 0.45 11.38 0.09
CA LEU A 60 1.29 12.30 -0.69
C LEU A 60 1.16 13.73 -0.13
N ASN A 61 2.30 14.40 0.05
CA ASN A 61 2.40 15.78 0.57
C ASN A 61 2.61 16.82 -0.54
#